data_AF-A0AAW2BIY1-F1
#
_entry.id   AF-A0AAW2BIY1-F1
#
_cell.length_a   1.000
_cell.length_b   1.000
_cell.length_c   1.000
_cell.angle_alpha   90.00
_cell.angle_beta   90.00
_cell.angle_gamma   90.00
#
_symmetry.space_group_name_H-M   'P 1'
#
loop_
_entity.id
_entity.type
_entity.pdbx_description
1 polymer ?
#
loop_
_entity_poly.entity_id
_entity_poly.type
_entity_poly.pdbx_seq_one_letter_code
_entity_poly.pdbx_strand_id
1 'polypeptide(L)'
;MAVESIKITNTDTDTDPDLSLVLSCKRRKEDDVEEDPKEFPILSPYRKRRRLEEAPDPDDSTRLPEFIKIEELPDAILFEILYRLPCRWALQCKSVSKRWCSVISHPLFVRNAMLHRHPLSKSNTDPFTLVLYHDKKILALPFDEDCGGEGGVVGDGDGDGLDFLNFLPCIEFARKNFPFCVEASFNDLLLIRSEVLPIVNTGFTEYCICNPITKQWIILPRLPYQGYRGIVLVGFICIPDSCDKEQGCITNAHYSYRVVRIRSPTQSNPTQIRMQIFSSDTGEWCDSLVSSPPGLNPFGGRSKDAGVVACNGMLHWVDENDKIVVFDPFNNAEECRYIDPPIDFSLGEWVSFGVFQGRLRIFQNSSLQYPRSFSVWELEDYNNAGTWCLKYKIYFKDMVSEYSDLLKMAKEKISTGSLLAFHPNVGEIVFLQFRKCIVLCNMRTRVLTMAGRLEKLLPSNFIYFDSIPAKYVFLVGQPSWPTPVPLPLKFECPSPFLLSEFVSKRQKLKKQQQEVEKLRATPTPIPLPV
;
A
#
# COMPACT_ATOMS: atom_id res chain seq x y z
N MET A 1 6.89 -50.21 15.61
CA MET A 1 7.81 -50.44 16.75
C MET A 1 9.20 -50.54 16.16
N ALA A 2 10.07 -49.59 16.47
CA ALA A 2 11.48 -49.67 16.11
C ALA A 2 12.17 -50.72 16.97
N VAL A 3 13.16 -51.42 16.40
CA VAL A 3 14.52 -51.63 16.90
C VAL A 3 15.12 -52.71 16.00
N GLU A 4 16.16 -52.37 15.24
CA GLU A 4 17.35 -53.22 15.20
C GLU A 4 18.55 -52.46 14.62
N SER A 5 19.65 -52.68 15.31
CA SER A 5 20.95 -52.04 15.22
C SER A 5 21.94 -53.19 14.94
N ILE A 6 22.78 -53.16 13.92
CA ILE A 6 24.24 -52.91 14.00
C ILE A 6 24.90 -53.89 13.00
N LYS A 7 25.81 -53.41 12.13
CA LYS A 7 27.19 -53.93 12.05
C LYS A 7 28.07 -53.13 11.08
N ILE A 8 29.20 -52.74 11.63
CA ILE A 8 30.37 -52.08 11.04
C ILE A 8 31.35 -53.18 10.63
N THR A 9 32.08 -53.01 9.52
CA THR A 9 33.53 -53.34 9.44
C THR A 9 34.21 -52.58 8.31
N ASN A 10 35.30 -51.91 8.70
CA ASN A 10 36.26 -51.11 7.93
C ASN A 10 37.08 -51.95 6.93
N THR A 11 37.65 -51.28 5.91
CA THR A 11 39.12 -51.13 5.75
C THR A 11 39.45 -50.06 4.70
N ASP A 12 40.41 -49.21 5.07
CA ASP A 12 41.00 -48.07 4.36
C ASP A 12 41.69 -48.42 3.03
N THR A 13 41.78 -47.46 2.10
CA THR A 13 43.05 -46.82 1.68
C THR A 13 42.79 -45.65 0.72
N ASP A 14 43.54 -44.56 0.94
CA ASP A 14 43.64 -43.28 0.22
C ASP A 14 43.57 -43.33 -1.31
N THR A 15 42.89 -42.35 -1.92
CA THR A 15 43.46 -41.33 -2.83
C THR A 15 42.35 -40.46 -3.47
N ASP A 16 42.40 -39.15 -3.24
CA ASP A 16 41.75 -38.09 -4.03
C ASP A 16 42.82 -37.58 -5.03
N PRO A 17 42.52 -37.07 -6.26
CA PRO A 17 41.65 -35.90 -6.46
C PRO A 17 40.82 -35.88 -7.78
N ASP A 18 39.86 -34.93 -7.81
CA ASP A 18 39.33 -34.20 -8.98
C ASP A 18 38.89 -34.98 -10.24
N LEU A 19 37.59 -34.97 -10.51
CA LEU A 19 37.05 -35.17 -11.87
C LEU A 19 35.84 -34.27 -12.13
N SER A 20 36.17 -33.10 -12.66
CA SER A 20 35.33 -32.32 -13.54
C SER A 20 35.12 -33.09 -14.86
N LEU A 21 33.86 -33.24 -15.29
CA LEU A 21 33.54 -33.73 -16.64
C LEU A 21 32.83 -32.63 -17.43
N VAL A 22 33.63 -31.99 -18.26
CA VAL A 22 33.26 -31.19 -19.43
C VAL A 22 33.34 -32.09 -20.66
N LEU A 23 32.29 -32.11 -21.48
CA LEU A 23 32.34 -32.41 -22.93
C LEU A 23 31.34 -31.45 -23.60
N SER A 24 31.74 -30.26 -24.02
CA SER A 24 32.43 -29.88 -25.27
C SER A 24 31.59 -30.04 -26.54
N CYS A 25 31.32 -28.92 -27.23
CA CYS A 25 31.48 -28.82 -28.68
C CYS A 25 31.68 -27.36 -29.13
N LYS A 26 32.84 -27.10 -29.73
CA LYS A 26 33.30 -25.83 -30.34
C LYS A 26 32.84 -25.72 -31.80
N ARG A 27 32.73 -24.48 -32.29
CA ARG A 27 33.21 -23.89 -33.59
C ARG A 27 32.25 -22.75 -33.99
N ARG A 28 32.62 -21.66 -34.66
CA ARG A 28 33.84 -20.89 -35.02
C ARG A 28 33.28 -19.59 -35.65
N LYS A 29 33.97 -18.46 -35.50
CA LYS A 29 33.72 -17.20 -36.27
C LYS A 29 34.45 -17.28 -37.62
N GLU A 30 33.89 -16.66 -38.64
CA GLU A 30 34.63 -16.03 -39.77
C GLU A 30 33.71 -15.04 -40.52
N ASP A 31 34.35 -14.06 -41.14
CA ASP A 31 33.93 -12.68 -41.40
C ASP A 31 33.22 -12.43 -42.76
N ASP A 32 32.80 -11.16 -42.92
CA ASP A 32 32.11 -10.44 -44.00
C ASP A 32 32.65 -10.63 -45.43
N VAL A 33 31.77 -10.59 -46.46
CA VAL A 33 31.91 -9.80 -47.72
C VAL A 33 30.53 -9.55 -48.38
N GLU A 34 30.38 -8.32 -48.88
CA GLU A 34 29.36 -7.58 -49.64
C GLU A 34 28.46 -8.30 -50.68
N GLU A 35 27.19 -7.88 -50.77
CA GLU A 35 26.63 -7.08 -51.89
C GLU A 35 25.13 -6.73 -51.66
N ASP A 36 24.82 -5.43 -51.70
CA ASP A 36 23.48 -4.80 -51.81
C ASP A 36 22.91 -5.05 -53.25
N PRO A 37 21.65 -4.76 -53.66
CA PRO A 37 20.67 -3.86 -53.03
C PRO A 37 19.17 -4.25 -53.16
N LYS A 38 18.33 -3.41 -52.54
CA LYS A 38 16.97 -2.96 -52.97
C LYS A 38 15.83 -3.26 -52.00
N GLU A 39 15.27 -2.14 -51.54
CA GLU A 39 13.92 -1.91 -51.00
C GLU A 39 12.84 -2.84 -51.57
N PHE A 40 11.89 -3.24 -50.73
CA PHE A 40 10.43 -3.09 -50.91
C PHE A 40 9.64 -3.85 -49.79
N PRO A 41 8.34 -3.57 -49.58
CA PRO A 41 7.83 -3.14 -48.27
C PRO A 41 6.90 -4.15 -47.57
N ILE A 42 6.53 -3.77 -46.35
CA ILE A 42 5.44 -4.29 -45.51
C ILE A 42 4.17 -4.49 -46.33
N LEU A 43 3.65 -5.73 -46.39
CA LEU A 43 2.27 -6.00 -46.79
C LEU A 43 1.67 -7.17 -46.00
N SER A 44 0.59 -6.83 -45.30
CA SER A 44 -0.47 -7.65 -44.70
C SER A 44 -0.89 -8.90 -45.50
N PRO A 45 -1.32 -10.00 -44.87
CA PRO A 45 -2.02 -11.07 -45.56
C PRO A 45 -3.53 -10.82 -45.63
N TYR A 46 -3.97 -10.05 -46.62
CA TYR A 46 -5.34 -10.15 -47.16
C TYR A 46 -5.45 -11.47 -47.96
N ARG A 47 -6.23 -12.44 -47.46
CA ARG A 47 -6.50 -13.69 -48.19
C ARG A 47 -7.48 -13.44 -49.34
N LYS A 48 -7.04 -13.81 -50.55
CA LYS A 48 -7.73 -13.72 -51.85
C LYS A 48 -9.06 -14.47 -51.89
N ARG A 49 -10.07 -13.81 -52.46
CA ARG A 49 -11.28 -14.40 -53.07
C ARG A 49 -10.90 -15.41 -54.17
N ARG A 50 -11.52 -16.58 -54.17
CA ARG A 50 -11.62 -17.47 -55.35
C ARG A 50 -13.10 -17.53 -55.75
N ARG A 51 -13.42 -17.07 -56.96
CA ARG A 51 -14.75 -17.20 -57.59
C ARG A 51 -14.86 -18.60 -58.21
N LEU A 52 -15.96 -19.29 -57.92
CA LEU A 52 -16.59 -20.24 -58.83
C LEU A 52 -18.09 -19.87 -58.87
N GLU A 53 -18.61 -19.58 -60.07
CA GLU A 53 -20.04 -19.65 -60.43
C GLU A 53 -20.34 -21.13 -60.77
N GLU A 54 -21.52 -21.76 -60.65
CA GLU A 54 -22.91 -21.35 -60.88
C GLU A 54 -23.92 -22.22 -60.07
N ALA A 55 -25.08 -21.60 -59.74
CA ALA A 55 -26.48 -22.12 -59.70
C ALA A 55 -26.98 -23.20 -58.69
N PRO A 56 -28.30 -23.19 -58.33
CA PRO A 56 -28.79 -23.43 -56.96
C PRO A 56 -29.67 -24.69 -56.78
N ASP A 57 -29.84 -25.14 -55.53
CA ASP A 57 -31.10 -25.76 -55.07
C ASP A 57 -31.26 -25.62 -53.54
N PRO A 58 -32.49 -25.50 -53.01
CA PRO A 58 -32.81 -25.09 -51.66
C PRO A 58 -32.94 -26.29 -50.72
N ASP A 59 -32.91 -25.99 -49.42
CA ASP A 59 -33.27 -26.90 -48.33
C ASP A 59 -32.15 -27.87 -47.89
N ASP A 60 -31.24 -27.35 -47.06
CA ASP A 60 -30.81 -28.16 -45.92
C ASP A 60 -30.54 -27.25 -44.71
N SER A 61 -31.33 -27.48 -43.67
CA SER A 61 -31.29 -26.84 -42.38
C SER A 61 -30.01 -27.21 -41.61
N THR A 62 -28.87 -26.61 -41.93
CA THR A 62 -27.72 -26.64 -41.02
C THR A 62 -27.61 -25.28 -40.33
N ARG A 63 -28.40 -25.11 -39.27
CA ARG A 63 -28.14 -24.07 -38.27
C ARG A 63 -26.72 -24.29 -37.75
N LEU A 64 -25.80 -23.41 -38.13
CA LEU A 64 -24.56 -23.20 -37.38
C LEU A 64 -24.95 -23.09 -35.89
N PRO A 65 -24.27 -23.77 -34.95
CA PRO A 65 -24.63 -23.67 -33.55
C PRO A 65 -24.61 -22.19 -33.18
N GLU A 66 -25.76 -21.67 -32.72
CA GLU A 66 -25.85 -20.31 -32.21
C GLU A 66 -24.72 -20.15 -31.20
N PHE A 67 -23.74 -19.32 -31.52
CA PHE A 67 -22.67 -18.99 -30.59
C PHE A 67 -23.36 -18.42 -29.35
N ILE A 68 -23.40 -19.21 -28.27
CA ILE A 68 -23.94 -18.77 -26.99
C ILE A 68 -23.23 -17.47 -26.66
N LYS A 69 -24.00 -16.38 -26.59
CA LYS A 69 -23.40 -15.09 -26.27
C LYS A 69 -22.91 -15.17 -24.83
N ILE A 70 -21.77 -14.56 -24.53
CA ILE A 70 -21.24 -14.54 -23.16
C ILE A 70 -22.25 -13.92 -22.17
N GLU A 71 -23.18 -13.08 -22.69
CA GLU A 71 -24.29 -12.48 -21.97
C GLU A 71 -25.43 -13.44 -21.62
N GLU A 72 -25.47 -14.64 -22.21
CA GLU A 72 -26.48 -15.69 -22.00
C GLU A 72 -25.96 -16.82 -21.09
N LEU A 73 -24.66 -16.82 -20.75
CA LEU A 73 -24.08 -17.79 -19.83
C LEU A 73 -24.73 -17.72 -18.44
N PRO A 74 -24.92 -18.83 -17.71
CA PRO A 74 -25.36 -18.80 -16.32
C PRO A 74 -24.35 -18.10 -15.40
N ASP A 75 -24.82 -17.47 -14.31
CA ASP A 75 -23.96 -16.75 -13.37
C ASP A 75 -22.86 -17.64 -12.75
N ALA A 76 -23.15 -18.93 -12.52
CA ALA A 76 -22.17 -19.89 -12.01
C ALA A 76 -20.96 -20.08 -12.94
N ILE A 77 -21.17 -20.07 -14.26
CA ILE A 77 -20.07 -20.17 -15.24
C ILE A 77 -19.32 -18.85 -15.31
N LEU A 78 -20.04 -17.73 -15.25
CA LEU A 78 -19.45 -16.40 -15.22
C LEU A 78 -18.55 -16.22 -13.99
N PHE A 79 -18.97 -16.74 -12.84
CA PHE A 79 -18.18 -16.78 -11.60
C PHE A 79 -16.85 -17.50 -11.81
N GLU A 80 -16.87 -18.73 -12.34
CA GLU A 80 -15.67 -19.53 -12.60
C GLU A 80 -14.68 -18.85 -13.57
N ILE A 81 -15.19 -18.19 -14.61
CA ILE A 81 -14.36 -17.41 -15.54
C ILE A 81 -13.69 -16.25 -14.81
N LEU A 82 -14.46 -15.48 -14.05
CA LEU A 82 -13.98 -14.28 -13.36
C LEU A 82 -13.00 -14.60 -12.21
N TYR A 83 -13.16 -15.74 -11.53
CA TYR A 83 -12.23 -16.16 -10.47
C TYR A 83 -10.81 -16.42 -10.98
N ARG A 84 -10.69 -16.89 -12.24
CA ARG A 84 -9.42 -17.20 -12.90
C ARG A 84 -8.69 -15.98 -13.44
N LEU A 85 -9.35 -14.82 -13.51
CA LEU A 85 -8.72 -13.57 -13.92
C LEU A 85 -7.94 -12.95 -12.75
N PRO A 86 -6.87 -12.19 -13.02
CA PRO A 86 -6.28 -11.29 -12.02
C PRO A 86 -7.34 -10.36 -11.44
N CYS A 87 -7.23 -10.05 -10.14
CA CYS A 87 -8.20 -9.22 -9.41
C CYS A 87 -8.58 -7.92 -10.14
N ARG A 88 -7.56 -7.19 -10.60
CA ARG A 88 -7.72 -5.94 -11.33
C ARG A 88 -8.55 -6.09 -12.60
N TRP A 89 -8.41 -7.20 -13.32
CA TRP A 89 -9.10 -7.45 -14.58
C TRP A 89 -10.54 -7.86 -14.30
N ALA A 90 -10.76 -8.73 -13.31
CA ALA A 90 -12.11 -9.07 -12.86
C ALA A 90 -12.92 -7.83 -12.44
N LEU A 91 -12.29 -6.84 -11.78
CA LEU A 91 -12.93 -5.57 -11.45
C LEU A 91 -13.25 -4.72 -12.69
N GLN A 92 -12.34 -4.69 -13.67
CA GLN A 92 -12.58 -3.98 -14.93
C GLN A 92 -13.77 -4.57 -15.68
N CYS A 93 -14.03 -5.87 -15.57
CA CYS A 93 -15.20 -6.51 -16.18
C CYS A 93 -16.55 -5.94 -15.70
N LYS A 94 -16.59 -5.17 -14.59
CA LYS A 94 -17.80 -4.42 -14.20
C LYS A 94 -18.25 -3.41 -15.26
N SER A 95 -17.35 -2.94 -16.13
CA SER A 95 -17.68 -2.00 -17.20
C SER A 95 -18.29 -2.66 -18.45
N VAL A 96 -18.29 -4.00 -18.54
CA VAL A 96 -18.76 -4.75 -19.72
C VAL A 96 -20.27 -4.63 -19.87
N SER A 97 -21.04 -4.87 -18.79
CA SER A 97 -22.50 -4.73 -18.80
C SER A 97 -23.07 -4.57 -17.38
N LYS A 98 -24.33 -4.15 -17.26
CA LYS A 98 -25.04 -4.07 -15.98
C LYS A 98 -25.10 -5.42 -15.26
N ARG A 99 -25.27 -6.51 -16.02
CA ARG A 99 -25.30 -7.87 -15.48
C ARG A 99 -23.96 -8.24 -14.84
N TRP A 100 -22.85 -8.02 -15.55
CA TRP A 100 -21.51 -8.29 -15.03
C TRP A 100 -21.20 -7.43 -13.80
N CYS A 101 -21.58 -6.15 -13.83
CA CYS A 101 -21.47 -5.27 -12.66
C CYS A 101 -22.22 -5.83 -11.44
N SER A 102 -23.45 -6.31 -11.62
CA SER A 102 -24.26 -6.92 -10.56
C SER A 102 -23.64 -8.21 -10.03
N VAL A 103 -23.19 -9.10 -10.93
CA VAL A 103 -22.53 -10.37 -10.61
C VAL A 103 -21.24 -10.15 -9.81
N ILE A 104 -20.34 -9.30 -10.29
CA ILE A 104 -19.04 -9.04 -9.64
C ILE A 104 -19.20 -8.29 -8.32
N SER A 105 -20.26 -7.48 -8.19
CA SER A 105 -20.58 -6.77 -6.94
C SER A 105 -21.39 -7.64 -5.97
N HIS A 106 -21.79 -8.85 -6.38
CA HIS A 106 -22.59 -9.73 -5.54
C HIS A 106 -21.75 -10.28 -4.38
N PRO A 107 -22.26 -10.28 -3.14
CA PRO A 107 -21.52 -10.73 -1.95
C PRO A 107 -21.01 -12.17 -2.06
N LEU A 108 -21.83 -13.08 -2.61
CA LEU A 108 -21.43 -14.46 -2.87
C LEU A 108 -20.24 -14.54 -3.84
N PHE A 109 -20.20 -13.68 -4.86
CA PHE A 109 -19.08 -13.64 -5.79
C PHE A 109 -17.81 -13.19 -5.08
N VAL A 110 -17.87 -12.12 -4.27
CA VAL A 110 -16.73 -11.61 -3.51
C VAL A 110 -16.18 -12.67 -2.55
N ARG A 111 -17.05 -13.33 -1.78
CA ARG A 111 -16.69 -14.42 -0.88
C ARG A 111 -15.97 -15.55 -1.62
N ASN A 112 -16.58 -16.03 -2.70
CA ASN A 112 -16.01 -17.12 -3.47
C ASN A 112 -14.72 -16.68 -4.17
N ALA A 113 -14.60 -15.44 -4.64
CA ALA A 113 -13.36 -14.92 -5.21
C ALA A 113 -12.22 -14.93 -4.19
N MET A 114 -12.49 -14.55 -2.93
CA MET A 114 -11.54 -14.68 -1.83
C MET A 114 -11.16 -16.16 -1.60
N LEU A 115 -12.15 -17.05 -1.50
CA LEU A 115 -11.94 -18.49 -1.26
C LEU A 115 -11.27 -19.23 -2.43
N HIS A 116 -11.49 -18.81 -3.68
CA HIS A 116 -10.89 -19.43 -4.87
C HIS A 116 -9.45 -18.98 -5.09
N ARG A 117 -9.10 -17.76 -4.67
CA ARG A 117 -7.76 -17.20 -4.84
C ARG A 117 -6.82 -17.49 -3.66
N HIS A 118 -7.36 -17.69 -2.47
CA HIS A 118 -6.60 -18.11 -1.29
C HIS A 118 -5.81 -19.45 -1.46
N PRO A 119 -6.31 -20.49 -2.17
CA PRO A 119 -5.58 -21.76 -2.38
C PRO A 119 -4.63 -21.75 -3.58
N LEU A 120 -4.77 -20.80 -4.51
CA LEU A 120 -3.88 -20.62 -5.66
C LEU A 120 -2.60 -19.87 -5.30
N SER A 121 -2.60 -19.14 -4.17
CA SER A 121 -1.42 -18.59 -3.51
C SER A 121 -0.61 -19.73 -2.84
N LYS A 122 0.07 -20.54 -3.66
CA LYS A 122 1.06 -21.53 -3.18
C LYS A 122 2.44 -20.92 -2.94
N SER A 123 2.67 -19.68 -3.36
CA SER A 123 3.78 -18.86 -2.87
C SER A 123 3.35 -18.22 -1.55
N ASN A 124 4.19 -18.30 -0.53
CA ASN A 124 3.91 -17.80 0.83
C ASN A 124 3.84 -16.25 0.93
N THR A 125 3.59 -15.54 -0.17
CA THR A 125 3.72 -14.09 -0.23
C THR A 125 2.61 -13.46 -1.08
N ASP A 126 1.64 -12.83 -0.42
CA ASP A 126 0.70 -11.95 -1.12
C ASP A 126 1.46 -10.73 -1.67
N PRO A 127 1.27 -10.35 -2.96
CA PRO A 127 1.95 -9.20 -3.52
C PRO A 127 1.54 -7.91 -2.82
N PHE A 128 2.44 -6.95 -2.78
CA PHE A 128 2.19 -5.65 -2.16
C PHE A 128 2.95 -4.54 -2.88
N THR A 129 2.48 -3.31 -2.68
CA THR A 129 3.14 -2.12 -3.18
C THR A 129 3.66 -1.31 -2.01
N LEU A 130 4.95 -0.96 -2.04
CA LEU A 130 5.55 -0.06 -1.07
C LEU A 130 5.28 1.38 -1.51
N VAL A 131 4.45 2.10 -0.77
CA VAL A 131 4.09 3.51 -1.06
C VAL A 131 4.80 4.41 -0.05
N LEU A 132 5.65 5.30 -0.52
CA LEU A 132 6.38 6.25 0.30
C LEU A 132 5.88 7.67 0.05
N TYR A 133 5.61 8.41 1.12
CA TYR A 133 5.25 9.83 1.08
C TYR A 133 6.39 10.67 1.67
N HIS A 134 6.84 11.68 0.94
CA HIS A 134 7.81 12.65 1.45
C HIS A 134 7.66 14.00 0.76
N ASP A 135 7.61 15.09 1.53
CA ASP A 135 7.50 16.47 1.04
C ASP A 135 6.50 16.65 -0.13
N LYS A 136 5.26 16.19 0.09
CA LYS A 136 4.13 16.23 -0.88
C LYS A 136 4.34 15.39 -2.16
N LYS A 137 5.39 14.60 -2.23
CA LYS A 137 5.63 13.63 -3.29
C LYS A 137 5.29 12.23 -2.81
N ILE A 138 4.83 11.40 -3.74
CA ILE A 138 4.60 9.98 -3.49
C ILE A 138 5.42 9.16 -4.48
N LEU A 139 6.03 8.08 -3.99
CA LEU A 139 6.66 7.05 -4.80
C LEU A 139 6.00 5.72 -4.48
N ALA A 140 5.58 4.99 -5.52
CA ALA A 140 5.09 3.62 -5.39
C ALA A 140 6.09 2.67 -6.05
N LEU A 141 6.53 1.65 -5.31
CA LEU A 141 7.41 0.60 -5.81
C LEU A 141 6.65 -0.73 -5.78
N PRO A 142 6.34 -1.33 -6.94
CA PRO A 142 5.76 -2.66 -6.98
C PRO A 142 6.80 -3.68 -6.51
N PHE A 143 6.40 -4.60 -5.64
CA PHE A 143 7.19 -5.78 -5.28
C PHE A 143 6.44 -7.02 -5.79
N ASP A 144 7.09 -7.78 -6.67
CA ASP A 144 6.57 -9.02 -7.24
C ASP A 144 7.68 -10.09 -7.17
N GLU A 145 7.36 -11.31 -6.73
CA GLU A 145 8.33 -12.40 -6.60
C GLU A 145 8.54 -13.21 -7.90
N ASP A 146 7.89 -12.82 -9.01
CA ASP A 146 7.99 -13.52 -10.31
C ASP A 146 8.54 -12.68 -11.48
N CYS A 147 9.12 -11.50 -11.22
CA CYS A 147 9.92 -10.79 -12.23
C CYS A 147 11.42 -11.13 -12.07
N GLY A 148 11.75 -12.42 -12.22
CA GLY A 148 13.11 -12.88 -12.55
C GLY A 148 13.48 -12.50 -13.99
N GLY A 149 13.52 -11.20 -14.26
CA GLY A 149 13.96 -10.64 -15.54
C GLY A 149 15.03 -9.59 -15.27
N GLU A 150 16.23 -9.86 -15.78
CA GLU A 150 17.32 -8.89 -15.86
C GLU A 150 16.80 -7.53 -16.36
N GLY A 151 17.24 -6.46 -15.67
CA GLY A 151 17.42 -5.12 -16.21
C GLY A 151 16.38 -4.55 -17.18
N GLY A 152 15.60 -3.58 -16.69
CA GLY A 152 15.31 -2.38 -17.48
C GLY A 152 13.87 -2.25 -17.97
N VAL A 153 13.11 -1.40 -17.27
CA VAL A 153 12.51 -0.22 -17.91
C VAL A 153 12.62 0.92 -16.90
N VAL A 154 13.73 1.66 -16.96
CA VAL A 154 13.72 3.07 -16.55
C VAL A 154 12.86 3.76 -17.60
N GLY A 155 11.56 3.86 -17.33
CA GLY A 155 10.71 4.78 -18.07
C GLY A 155 11.20 6.18 -17.75
N ASP A 156 11.87 6.80 -18.72
CA ASP A 156 12.20 8.23 -18.78
C ASP A 156 10.93 9.08 -19.02
N GLY A 157 9.86 8.72 -18.31
CA GLY A 157 8.63 9.47 -18.25
C GLY A 157 8.72 10.47 -17.12
N ASP A 158 8.53 11.74 -17.47
CA ASP A 158 8.30 12.93 -16.62
C ASP A 158 7.05 12.81 -15.71
N GLY A 159 6.66 11.57 -15.38
CA GLY A 159 5.48 11.21 -14.59
C GLY A 159 5.77 11.40 -13.11
N ASP A 160 5.37 12.56 -12.60
CA ASP A 160 5.10 12.84 -11.20
C ASP A 160 4.43 11.59 -10.57
N GLY A 161 5.03 10.96 -9.55
CA GLY A 161 4.65 9.63 -9.00
C GLY A 161 3.24 9.52 -8.38
N LEU A 162 2.36 10.45 -8.71
CA LEU A 162 0.97 10.59 -8.30
C LEU A 162 -0.03 9.92 -9.27
N ASP A 163 0.44 9.30 -10.36
CA ASP A 163 -0.45 8.73 -11.37
C ASP A 163 -1.45 7.70 -10.83
N PHE A 164 -1.08 6.99 -9.76
CA PHE A 164 -1.96 6.00 -9.15
C PHE A 164 -3.11 6.60 -8.32
N LEU A 165 -3.01 7.85 -7.87
CA LEU A 165 -4.07 8.56 -7.12
C LEU A 165 -4.80 9.64 -7.93
N ASN A 166 -4.52 9.79 -9.21
CA ASN A 166 -5.16 10.77 -10.10
C ASN A 166 -6.71 10.70 -10.14
N PHE A 167 -7.31 9.60 -9.66
CA PHE A 167 -8.76 9.45 -9.57
C PHE A 167 -9.40 10.28 -8.44
N LEU A 168 -8.60 10.84 -7.52
CA LEU A 168 -9.08 11.63 -6.39
C LEU A 168 -9.29 13.09 -6.79
N PRO A 169 -10.51 13.66 -6.63
CA PRO A 169 -10.78 15.05 -6.97
C PRO A 169 -9.96 16.05 -6.16
N CYS A 170 -9.62 15.69 -4.91
CA CYS A 170 -8.78 16.52 -4.06
C CYS A 170 -7.38 16.68 -4.65
N ILE A 171 -6.85 15.73 -5.42
CA ILE A 171 -5.52 15.82 -6.04
C ILE A 171 -5.55 16.73 -7.28
N GLU A 172 -6.63 16.73 -8.07
CA GLU A 172 -6.75 17.65 -9.22
C GLU A 172 -6.76 19.13 -8.80
N PHE A 173 -7.38 19.48 -7.67
CA PHE A 173 -7.41 20.86 -7.15
C PHE A 173 -6.26 21.18 -6.19
N ALA A 174 -5.81 20.23 -5.37
CA ALA A 174 -4.68 20.40 -4.45
C ALA A 174 -3.34 20.52 -5.17
N ARG A 175 -3.22 19.98 -6.41
CA ARG A 175 -2.06 20.07 -7.32
C ARG A 175 -1.46 21.47 -7.47
N LYS A 176 -2.20 22.54 -7.12
CA LYS A 176 -1.71 23.92 -7.22
C LYS A 176 -1.71 24.71 -5.90
N ASN A 177 -2.55 24.39 -4.92
CA ASN A 177 -2.83 25.33 -3.81
C ASN A 177 -2.85 24.74 -2.38
N PHE A 178 -2.99 23.42 -2.17
CA PHE A 178 -3.21 22.85 -0.83
C PHE A 178 -2.33 21.63 -0.54
N PRO A 179 -1.70 21.52 0.65
CA PRO A 179 -0.94 20.34 1.02
C PRO A 179 -1.87 19.13 1.24
N PHE A 180 -1.60 18.02 0.56
CA PHE A 180 -2.18 16.71 0.89
C PHE A 180 -1.11 15.79 1.50
N CYS A 181 -1.55 14.85 2.34
CA CYS A 181 -0.70 13.92 3.06
C CYS A 181 -1.39 12.55 3.16
N VAL A 182 -0.65 11.46 2.94
CA VAL A 182 -1.12 10.12 3.31
C VAL A 182 -0.84 9.95 4.80
N GLU A 183 -1.88 9.80 5.62
CA GLU A 183 -1.77 9.78 7.08
C GLU A 183 -1.68 8.36 7.64
N ALA A 184 -2.38 7.41 7.03
CA ALA A 184 -2.43 6.03 7.48
C ALA A 184 -2.86 5.09 6.36
N SER A 185 -2.59 3.80 6.53
CA SER A 185 -3.11 2.73 5.68
C SER A 185 -3.69 1.61 6.53
N PHE A 186 -4.69 0.92 6.00
CA PHE A 186 -5.20 -0.31 6.60
C PHE A 186 -5.54 -1.29 5.47
N ASN A 187 -4.88 -2.46 5.44
CA ASN A 187 -4.91 -3.39 4.32
C ASN A 187 -4.54 -2.71 2.98
N ASP A 188 -5.50 -2.57 2.08
CA ASP A 188 -5.40 -1.93 0.77
C ASP A 188 -6.08 -0.53 0.72
N LEU A 189 -6.56 -0.04 1.86
CA LEU A 189 -7.14 1.29 2.01
C LEU A 189 -6.10 2.32 2.46
N LEU A 190 -6.21 3.52 1.91
CA LEU A 190 -5.40 4.68 2.30
C LEU A 190 -6.29 5.78 2.90
N LEU A 191 -5.79 6.40 3.97
CA LEU A 191 -6.36 7.61 4.55
C LEU A 191 -5.52 8.81 4.10
N ILE A 192 -6.15 9.73 3.37
CA ILE A 192 -5.52 10.93 2.84
C ILE A 192 -6.12 12.14 3.56
N ARG A 193 -5.26 13.00 4.09
CA ARG A 193 -5.64 14.31 4.62
C ARG A 193 -5.39 15.38 3.58
N SER A 194 -6.33 16.30 3.48
CA SER A 194 -6.22 17.54 2.72
C SER A 194 -6.55 18.70 3.66
N GLU A 195 -5.79 19.79 3.56
CA GLU A 195 -5.92 20.94 4.44
C GLU A 195 -6.05 22.23 3.65
N VAL A 196 -7.17 22.91 3.85
CA VAL A 196 -7.49 24.18 3.21
C VAL A 196 -7.26 25.29 4.23
N LEU A 197 -6.21 26.10 3.98
CA LEU A 197 -5.84 27.21 4.85
C LEU A 197 -6.88 28.33 4.80
N PRO A 198 -7.13 29.02 5.93
CA PRO A 198 -8.06 30.13 6.02
C PRO A 198 -7.47 31.41 5.40
N ILE A 199 -7.31 31.45 4.07
CA ILE A 199 -6.76 32.64 3.38
C ILE A 199 -7.84 33.71 3.20
N VAL A 200 -9.06 33.29 2.80
CA VAL A 200 -10.21 34.19 2.55
C VAL A 200 -11.47 33.71 3.26
N ASN A 201 -11.67 32.39 3.34
CA ASN A 201 -12.80 31.76 4.02
C ASN A 201 -12.35 31.03 5.29
N THR A 202 -13.30 30.53 6.08
CA THR A 202 -13.01 29.58 7.15
C THR A 202 -12.32 28.34 6.55
N GLY A 203 -11.08 28.11 6.95
CA GLY A 203 -10.32 26.94 6.51
C GLY A 203 -10.95 25.66 7.02
N PHE A 204 -10.57 24.52 6.45
CA PHE A 204 -11.00 23.21 6.94
C PHE A 204 -9.93 22.14 6.74
N THR A 205 -10.04 21.09 7.55
CA THR A 205 -9.33 19.82 7.35
C THR A 205 -10.34 18.78 6.87
N GLU A 206 -10.01 18.08 5.78
CA GLU A 206 -10.81 16.99 5.25
C GLU A 206 -10.00 15.71 5.19
N TYR A 207 -10.67 14.59 5.36
CA TYR A 207 -10.09 13.26 5.25
C TYR A 207 -10.82 12.50 4.15
N CYS A 208 -10.07 11.77 3.35
CA CYS A 208 -10.55 10.94 2.27
C CYS A 208 -10.04 9.52 2.49
N ILE A 209 -10.95 8.54 2.52
CA ILE A 209 -10.59 7.13 2.49
C ILE A 209 -10.71 6.68 1.05
N CYS A 210 -9.66 6.05 0.52
CA CYS A 210 -9.69 5.54 -0.84
C CYS A 210 -9.07 4.15 -0.94
N ASN A 211 -9.52 3.42 -1.96
CA ASN A 211 -8.88 2.19 -2.39
C ASN A 211 -8.26 2.45 -3.78
N PRO A 212 -6.92 2.48 -3.90
CA PRO A 212 -6.25 2.72 -5.19
C PRO A 212 -6.52 1.64 -6.25
N ILE A 213 -6.84 0.41 -5.83
CA ILE A 213 -7.14 -0.72 -6.72
C ILE A 213 -8.51 -0.53 -7.37
N THR A 214 -9.54 -0.22 -6.56
CA THR A 214 -10.91 -0.03 -7.07
C THR A 214 -11.14 1.38 -7.62
N LYS A 215 -10.26 2.33 -7.31
CA LYS A 215 -10.40 3.77 -7.58
C LYS A 215 -11.66 4.38 -6.96
N GLN A 216 -12.21 3.72 -5.95
CA GLN A 216 -13.31 4.25 -5.16
C GLN A 216 -12.73 5.08 -4.01
N TRP A 217 -13.53 6.05 -3.56
CA TRP A 217 -13.16 6.91 -2.46
C TRP A 217 -14.41 7.50 -1.79
N ILE A 218 -14.23 7.93 -0.54
CA ILE A 218 -15.23 8.67 0.22
C ILE A 218 -14.56 9.80 0.99
N ILE A 219 -15.20 10.97 1.01
CA ILE A 219 -14.79 12.11 1.84
C ILE A 219 -15.57 12.06 3.15
N LEU A 220 -14.84 12.17 4.26
CA LEU A 220 -15.43 12.28 5.59
C LEU A 220 -15.91 13.72 5.84
N PRO A 221 -16.85 13.93 6.79
CA PRO A 221 -17.32 15.27 7.13
C PRO A 221 -16.15 16.20 7.47
N ARG A 222 -16.23 17.44 6.99
CA ARG A 222 -15.16 18.42 7.18
C ARG A 222 -15.05 18.84 8.64
N LEU A 223 -13.82 19.00 9.11
CA LEU A 223 -13.53 19.61 10.40
C LEU A 223 -13.10 21.06 10.18
N PRO A 224 -13.54 22.02 11.02
CA PRO A 224 -13.06 23.39 10.91
C PRO A 224 -11.54 23.41 11.06
N TYR A 225 -10.86 24.26 10.28
CA TYR A 225 -9.42 24.43 10.41
C TYR A 225 -9.13 24.97 11.80
N GLN A 226 -8.35 24.20 12.54
CA GLN A 226 -7.90 24.59 13.85
C GLN A 226 -6.46 25.05 13.69
N GLY A 227 -6.18 26.33 13.97
CA GLY A 227 -4.82 26.86 14.05
C GLY A 227 -4.02 26.31 15.24
N TYR A 228 -4.36 25.10 15.69
CA TYR A 228 -3.70 24.37 16.75
C TYR A 228 -2.24 24.13 16.34
N ARG A 229 -1.31 24.68 17.12
CA ARG A 229 0.13 24.60 16.85
C ARG A 229 0.79 23.33 17.37
N GLY A 230 0.06 22.50 18.13
CA GLY A 230 0.60 21.25 18.64
C GLY A 230 0.53 20.12 17.61
N ILE A 231 1.20 19.01 17.93
CA ILE A 231 1.21 17.82 17.09
C ILE A 231 -0.14 17.10 17.20
N VAL A 232 -0.67 16.65 16.07
CA VAL A 232 -1.85 15.80 15.99
C VAL A 232 -1.44 14.49 15.37
N LEU A 233 -1.59 13.39 16.11
CA LEU A 233 -1.39 12.05 15.59
C LEU A 233 -2.72 11.57 14.97
N VAL A 234 -2.64 10.77 13.90
CA VAL A 234 -3.82 10.24 13.20
C VAL A 234 -3.71 8.74 13.10
N GLY A 235 -4.73 8.04 13.59
CA GLY A 235 -4.90 6.60 13.42
C GLY A 235 -6.07 6.28 12.51
N PHE A 236 -5.94 5.20 11.74
CA PHE A 236 -6.99 4.65 10.90
C PHE A 236 -7.08 3.15 11.12
N ILE A 237 -8.30 2.66 11.36
CA ILE A 237 -8.54 1.24 11.56
C ILE A 237 -9.90 0.85 10.97
N CYS A 238 -9.94 -0.32 10.36
CA CYS A 238 -11.11 -0.87 9.69
C CYS A 238 -11.27 -2.32 10.11
N ILE A 239 -12.44 -2.72 10.59
CA ILE A 239 -12.71 -4.09 11.04
C ILE A 239 -13.96 -4.56 10.30
N PRO A 240 -13.99 -5.80 9.77
CA PRO A 240 -15.23 -6.37 9.27
C PRO A 240 -16.19 -6.58 10.44
N ASP A 241 -17.43 -6.11 10.30
CA ASP A 241 -18.50 -6.35 11.26
C ASP A 241 -18.66 -7.85 11.44
N SER A 242 -18.71 -8.28 12.70
CA SER A 242 -18.64 -9.69 13.09
C SER A 242 -19.57 -10.55 12.24
N CYS A 243 -18.99 -11.33 11.34
CA CYS A 243 -19.64 -12.54 10.85
C CYS A 243 -19.54 -13.55 11.99
N ASP A 244 -20.68 -14.06 12.47
CA ASP A 244 -20.73 -15.10 13.50
C ASP A 244 -19.71 -16.19 13.18
N LYS A 245 -18.76 -16.44 14.09
CA LYS A 245 -17.69 -17.42 13.86
C LYS A 245 -18.22 -18.86 13.68
N GLU A 246 -19.50 -19.10 13.96
CA GLU A 246 -20.17 -20.42 13.92
C GLU A 246 -20.83 -20.74 12.56
N GLN A 247 -21.21 -19.73 11.78
CA GLN A 247 -21.55 -19.91 10.37
C GLN A 247 -20.53 -19.13 9.56
N GLY A 248 -19.67 -19.81 8.80
CA GLY A 248 -18.64 -19.20 7.92
C GLY A 248 -19.19 -18.32 6.78
N CYS A 249 -20.18 -17.48 7.05
CA CYS A 249 -20.88 -16.56 6.19
C CYS A 249 -20.11 -15.24 6.11
N ILE A 250 -19.19 -15.13 5.16
CA ILE A 250 -18.63 -13.85 4.67
C ILE A 250 -19.66 -13.18 3.73
N THR A 251 -20.94 -13.20 4.08
CA THR A 251 -22.01 -12.71 3.21
C THR A 251 -22.45 -11.35 3.73
N ASN A 252 -21.87 -10.29 3.15
CA ASN A 252 -22.03 -8.88 3.49
C ASN A 252 -21.19 -8.42 4.69
N ALA A 253 -19.86 -8.51 4.61
CA ALA A 253 -19.01 -7.79 5.55
C ALA A 253 -19.24 -6.29 5.36
N HIS A 254 -20.18 -5.73 6.14
CA HIS A 254 -20.13 -4.33 6.49
C HIS A 254 -18.82 -4.12 7.25
N TYR A 255 -18.14 -3.02 6.96
CA TYR A 255 -16.87 -2.71 7.59
C TYR A 255 -17.09 -1.50 8.48
N SER A 256 -17.09 -1.69 9.79
CA SER A 256 -16.93 -0.58 10.71
C SER A 256 -15.50 -0.07 10.68
N TYR A 257 -15.36 1.24 10.50
CA TYR A 257 -14.05 1.91 10.52
C TYR A 257 -14.06 3.12 11.44
N ARG A 258 -12.86 3.47 11.89
CA ARG A 258 -12.61 4.61 12.77
C ARG A 258 -11.42 5.39 12.26
N VAL A 259 -11.57 6.72 12.24
CA VAL A 259 -10.45 7.66 12.07
C VAL A 259 -10.31 8.44 13.36
N VAL A 260 -9.16 8.34 14.00
CA VAL A 260 -8.92 8.93 15.32
C VAL A 260 -7.84 10.01 15.19
N ARG A 261 -8.20 11.25 15.50
CA ARG A 261 -7.26 12.36 15.64
C ARG A 261 -6.94 12.55 17.11
N ILE A 262 -5.68 12.35 17.48
CA ILE A 262 -5.20 12.42 18.85
C ILE A 262 -4.45 13.74 19.01
N ARG A 263 -4.99 14.67 19.79
CA ARG A 263 -4.35 15.97 20.01
C ARG A 263 -3.31 15.87 21.11
N SER A 264 -2.14 16.45 20.86
CA SER A 264 -1.12 16.57 21.90
C SER A 264 -1.71 17.26 23.13
N PRO A 265 -1.43 16.74 24.33
CA PRO A 265 -1.68 17.51 25.54
C PRO A 265 -0.85 18.80 25.55
N THR A 266 -1.36 19.85 26.18
CA THR A 266 -0.66 21.15 26.31
C THR A 266 0.21 21.22 27.56
N GLN A 267 -0.09 20.39 28.56
CA GLN A 267 0.64 20.28 29.83
C GLN A 267 1.17 18.85 29.97
N SER A 268 2.15 18.67 30.86
CA SER A 268 2.66 17.35 31.22
C SER A 268 1.76 16.64 32.21
N ASN A 269 1.65 15.32 32.05
CA ASN A 269 0.85 14.40 32.87
C ASN A 269 -0.68 14.68 32.99
N PRO A 270 -1.40 15.27 32.02
CA PRO A 270 -2.85 15.21 32.04
C PRO A 270 -3.33 13.77 31.99
N THR A 271 -4.28 13.44 32.87
CA THR A 271 -4.95 12.15 32.95
C THR A 271 -6.03 11.98 31.88
N GLN A 272 -6.18 12.96 30.98
CA GLN A 272 -7.15 12.95 29.90
C GLN A 272 -6.54 13.50 28.62
N ILE A 273 -6.91 12.88 27.51
CA ILE A 273 -6.48 13.28 26.16
C ILE A 273 -7.68 13.56 25.28
N ARG A 274 -7.58 14.66 24.54
CA ARG A 274 -8.65 15.07 23.62
C ARG A 274 -8.48 14.36 22.28
N MET A 275 -9.47 13.56 21.92
CA MET A 275 -9.51 12.85 20.65
C MET A 275 -10.71 13.29 19.82
N GLN A 276 -10.56 13.32 18.50
CA GLN A 276 -11.72 13.37 17.60
C GLN A 276 -11.83 12.06 16.86
N ILE A 277 -12.97 11.40 17.03
CA ILE A 277 -13.19 10.04 16.53
C ILE A 277 -14.31 10.12 15.49
N PHE A 278 -13.97 9.82 14.25
CA PHE A 278 -14.97 9.56 13.23
C PHE A 278 -15.44 8.11 13.34
N SER A 279 -16.75 7.89 13.36
CA SER A 279 -17.35 6.56 13.29
C SER A 279 -18.11 6.38 11.98
N SER A 280 -17.81 5.28 11.27
CA SER A 280 -18.60 4.79 10.14
C SER A 280 -20.06 4.53 10.49
N ASP A 281 -20.33 4.16 11.74
CA ASP A 281 -21.64 3.68 12.14
C ASP A 281 -22.58 4.88 12.30
N THR A 282 -22.05 5.99 12.80
CA THR A 282 -22.78 7.25 12.96
C THR A 282 -22.61 8.19 11.78
N GLY A 283 -21.57 8.01 10.96
CA GLY A 283 -21.20 8.93 9.88
C GLY A 283 -20.72 10.29 10.37
N GLU A 284 -20.35 10.43 11.65
CA GLU A 284 -20.10 11.70 12.32
C GLU A 284 -18.78 11.70 13.11
N TRP A 285 -18.24 12.90 13.34
CA TRP A 285 -17.12 13.10 14.26
C TRP A 285 -17.63 13.36 15.68
N CYS A 286 -17.07 12.65 16.65
CA CYS A 286 -17.24 12.91 18.07
C CYS A 286 -15.96 13.54 18.63
N ASP A 287 -16.07 14.61 19.42
CA ASP A 287 -14.95 15.17 20.19
C ASP A 287 -15.03 14.56 21.60
N SER A 288 -14.07 13.71 21.93
CA SER A 288 -14.07 12.89 23.14
C SER A 288 -12.89 13.26 24.02
N LEU A 289 -13.12 13.25 25.34
CA LEU A 289 -12.09 13.41 26.35
C LEU A 289 -11.83 12.04 26.98
N VAL A 290 -10.78 11.38 26.53
CA VAL A 290 -10.47 9.98 26.84
C VAL A 290 -9.55 9.92 28.05
N SER A 291 -9.86 9.06 29.02
CA SER A 291 -9.02 8.81 30.19
C SER A 291 -7.68 8.20 29.77
N SER A 292 -6.58 8.64 30.37
CA SER A 292 -5.22 8.17 30.06
C SER A 292 -4.28 8.17 31.28
N PRO A 293 -4.58 7.43 32.37
CA PRO A 293 -3.66 7.28 33.51
C PRO A 293 -2.49 6.32 33.15
N PRO A 294 -1.22 6.63 33.50
CA PRO A 294 -0.76 7.58 34.53
C PRO A 294 -0.53 9.04 34.06
N GLY A 295 -1.06 9.42 32.90
CA GLY A 295 -0.95 10.76 32.32
C GLY A 295 0.00 10.78 31.12
N LEU A 296 -0.22 11.70 30.17
CA LEU A 296 0.56 11.80 28.93
C LEU A 296 1.43 13.04 28.88
N ASN A 297 2.64 12.94 28.33
CA ASN A 297 3.42 14.12 28.00
C ASN A 297 3.02 14.71 26.63
N PRO A 298 3.22 16.03 26.42
CA PRO A 298 3.06 16.64 25.10
C PRO A 298 3.89 15.90 24.06
N PHE A 299 3.31 15.67 22.88
CA PHE A 299 3.98 15.01 21.77
C PHE A 299 5.12 15.88 21.21
N GLY A 300 6.25 15.24 20.92
CA GLY A 300 7.43 15.81 20.27
C GLY A 300 7.79 15.11 18.95
N GLY A 301 9.05 15.25 18.53
CA GLY A 301 9.52 14.69 17.25
C GLY A 301 9.44 13.16 17.19
N ARG A 302 9.72 12.47 18.30
CA ARG A 302 9.74 11.00 18.34
C ARG A 302 8.35 10.40 18.20
N SER A 303 7.39 10.86 19.00
CA SER A 303 5.98 10.45 18.88
C SER A 303 5.42 10.82 17.50
N LYS A 304 5.79 11.99 16.96
CA LYS A 304 5.45 12.36 15.59
C LYS A 304 5.99 11.37 14.58
N ASP A 305 7.25 10.94 14.64
CA ASP A 305 7.90 10.08 13.64
C ASP A 305 7.54 8.59 13.78
N ALA A 306 7.26 8.14 15.00
CA ALA A 306 6.72 6.81 15.29
C ALA A 306 5.31 6.62 14.69
N GLY A 307 4.48 7.66 14.71
CA GLY A 307 3.11 7.63 14.19
C GLY A 307 2.16 6.78 15.03
N VAL A 308 1.02 6.41 14.43
CA VAL A 308 0.00 5.55 15.05
C VAL A 308 -0.11 4.27 14.23
N VAL A 309 -0.08 3.12 14.90
CA VAL A 309 -0.15 1.80 14.26
C VAL A 309 -1.41 1.07 14.70
N ALA A 310 -2.18 0.57 13.73
CA ALA A 310 -3.32 -0.30 13.97
C ALA A 310 -2.87 -1.76 14.10
N CYS A 311 -3.21 -2.42 15.20
CA CYS A 311 -2.89 -3.83 15.44
C CYS A 311 -3.99 -4.47 16.31
N ASN A 312 -4.49 -5.64 15.93
CA ASN A 312 -5.52 -6.39 16.67
C ASN A 312 -6.74 -5.57 17.09
N GLY A 313 -7.29 -4.77 16.17
CA GLY A 313 -8.47 -3.95 16.46
C GLY A 313 -8.22 -2.69 17.31
N MET A 314 -6.97 -2.42 17.68
CA MET A 314 -6.60 -1.28 18.53
C MET A 314 -5.53 -0.40 17.86
N LEU A 315 -5.47 0.86 18.28
CA LEU A 315 -4.46 1.83 17.86
C LEU A 315 -3.36 1.93 18.92
N HIS A 316 -2.10 1.97 18.46
CA HIS A 316 -0.92 2.02 19.29
C HIS A 316 -0.06 3.23 18.89
N TRP A 317 0.43 3.99 19.86
CA TRP A 317 1.41 5.05 19.64
C TRP A 317 2.30 5.19 20.87
N VAL A 318 3.33 6.03 20.76
CA VAL A 318 4.27 6.29 21.85
C VAL A 318 4.13 7.70 22.38
N ASP A 319 4.23 7.84 23.71
CA ASP A 319 4.39 9.12 24.39
C ASP A 319 5.87 9.55 24.45
N GLU A 320 6.17 10.75 24.96
CA GLU A 320 7.56 11.21 25.03
C GLU A 320 8.42 10.51 26.11
N ASN A 321 7.83 9.65 26.94
CA ASN A 321 8.56 8.81 27.90
C ASN A 321 8.80 7.40 27.35
N ASP A 322 8.60 7.19 26.05
CA ASP A 322 8.73 5.90 25.39
C ASP A 322 7.73 4.84 25.90
N LYS A 323 6.63 5.26 26.55
CA LYS A 323 5.52 4.37 26.91
C LYS A 323 4.59 4.17 25.74
N ILE A 324 4.09 2.95 25.59
CA ILE A 324 3.22 2.59 24.48
C ILE A 324 1.78 2.73 24.95
N VAL A 325 1.06 3.65 24.34
CA VAL A 325 -0.35 3.90 24.59
C VAL A 325 -1.17 3.06 23.63
N VAL A 326 -2.21 2.42 24.14
CA VAL A 326 -3.14 1.63 23.35
C VAL A 326 -4.56 2.11 23.56
N PHE A 327 -5.31 2.23 22.46
CA PHE A 327 -6.67 2.70 22.44
C PHE A 327 -7.55 1.80 21.60
N ASP A 328 -8.70 1.41 22.13
CA ASP A 328 -9.71 0.63 21.42
C ASP A 328 -10.89 1.55 21.04
N PRO A 329 -10.96 2.02 19.78
CA PRO A 329 -12.03 2.94 19.36
C PRO A 329 -13.37 2.24 19.09
N PHE A 330 -13.47 0.92 19.25
CA PHE A 330 -14.68 0.14 19.01
C PHE A 330 -15.34 -0.33 20.31
N ASN A 331 -14.58 -0.93 21.22
CA ASN A 331 -15.13 -1.54 22.43
C ASN A 331 -14.91 -0.71 23.69
N ASN A 332 -13.90 0.17 23.72
CA ASN A 332 -13.52 0.91 24.92
C ASN A 332 -13.02 2.32 24.61
N ALA A 333 -13.90 3.14 24.04
CA ALA A 333 -13.55 4.49 23.55
C ALA A 333 -13.39 5.55 24.65
N GLU A 334 -13.53 5.18 25.93
CA GLU A 334 -13.47 6.10 27.08
C GLU A 334 -12.11 6.11 27.78
N GLU A 335 -11.27 5.08 27.58
CA GLU A 335 -9.97 4.98 28.24
C GLU A 335 -8.85 4.45 27.33
N CYS A 336 -7.63 4.90 27.62
CA CYS A 336 -6.39 4.37 27.07
C CYS A 336 -5.76 3.42 28.08
N ARG A 337 -5.16 2.34 27.58
CA ARG A 337 -4.29 1.44 28.36
C ARG A 337 -2.83 1.66 27.98
N TYR A 338 -1.93 1.21 28.83
CA TYR A 338 -0.49 1.32 28.61
C TYR A 338 0.17 -0.05 28.53
N ILE A 339 1.19 -0.12 27.70
CA ILE A 339 2.13 -1.21 27.60
C ILE A 339 3.50 -0.66 27.96
N ASP A 340 4.19 -1.35 28.86
CA ASP A 340 5.55 -1.01 29.21
C ASP A 340 6.48 -1.35 28.03
N PRO A 341 7.49 -0.52 27.75
CA PRO A 341 8.49 -0.84 26.74
C PRO A 341 9.33 -2.06 27.18
N PRO A 342 10.07 -2.70 26.26
CA PRO A 342 11.01 -3.77 26.61
C PRO A 342 11.99 -3.35 27.74
N ILE A 343 12.44 -4.29 28.59
CA ILE A 343 13.31 -3.98 29.74
C ILE A 343 14.64 -3.34 29.30
N ASP A 344 15.20 -3.78 28.18
CA ASP A 344 16.46 -3.26 27.62
C ASP A 344 16.26 -2.03 26.70
N PHE A 345 15.07 -1.42 26.73
CA PHE A 345 14.75 -0.29 25.89
C PHE A 345 15.56 0.93 26.32
N SER A 346 16.41 1.42 25.41
CA SER A 346 17.30 2.54 25.70
C SER A 346 16.55 3.84 25.44
N LEU A 347 16.23 4.57 26.52
CA LEU A 347 15.56 5.87 26.45
C LEU A 347 16.33 6.84 25.55
N GLY A 348 15.60 7.52 24.64
CA GLY A 348 16.18 8.54 23.76
C GLY A 348 16.65 8.05 22.38
N GLU A 349 16.55 6.75 22.09
CA GLU A 349 16.81 6.22 20.73
C GLU A 349 15.61 6.44 19.79
N TRP A 350 15.86 6.35 18.47
CA TRP A 350 14.81 6.45 17.47
C TRP A 350 14.07 5.12 17.37
N VAL A 351 12.74 5.21 17.44
CA VAL A 351 11.84 4.06 17.50
C VAL A 351 10.88 4.11 16.32
N SER A 352 10.63 2.95 15.72
CA SER A 352 9.60 2.81 14.70
C SER A 352 8.74 1.59 15.00
N PHE A 353 7.44 1.73 14.75
CA PHE A 353 6.46 0.67 14.96
C PHE A 353 6.08 0.03 13.63
N GLY A 354 5.64 -1.22 13.70
CA GLY A 354 4.96 -1.88 12.61
C GLY A 354 4.28 -3.16 13.08
N VAL A 355 3.67 -3.86 12.13
CA VAL A 355 2.94 -5.09 12.42
C VAL A 355 3.48 -6.21 11.54
N PHE A 356 3.61 -7.39 12.13
CA PHE A 356 3.92 -8.62 11.41
C PHE A 356 2.98 -9.72 11.90
N GLN A 357 2.18 -10.30 10.99
CA GLN A 357 1.22 -11.37 11.31
C GLN A 357 0.32 -11.05 12.53
N GLY A 358 -0.22 -9.83 12.58
CA GLY A 358 -1.08 -9.40 13.70
C GLY A 358 -0.36 -9.16 15.03
N ARG A 359 0.98 -9.17 15.05
CA ARG A 359 1.78 -8.83 16.24
C ARG A 359 2.49 -7.51 16.05
N LEU A 360 2.46 -6.69 17.10
CA LEU A 360 3.15 -5.42 17.13
C LEU A 360 4.66 -5.66 17.21
N ARG A 361 5.42 -4.95 16.39
CA ARG A 361 6.88 -4.95 16.40
C ARG A 361 7.44 -3.56 16.61
N ILE A 362 8.55 -3.51 17.32
CA ILE A 362 9.34 -2.31 17.51
C ILE A 362 10.69 -2.50 16.85
N PHE A 363 11.09 -1.52 16.04
CA PHE A 363 12.46 -1.35 15.59
C PHE A 363 13.11 -0.25 16.39
N GLN A 364 14.15 -0.61 17.13
CA GLN A 364 14.94 0.30 17.94
C GLN A 364 16.30 0.50 17.26
N ASN A 365 16.60 1.73 16.86
CA ASN A 365 17.86 2.06 16.21
C ASN A 365 18.89 2.58 17.24
N SER A 366 19.80 1.70 17.64
CA SER A 366 20.89 2.03 18.56
C SER A 366 22.10 2.61 17.82
N SER A 367 21.87 3.75 17.17
CA SER A 367 22.87 4.45 16.38
C SER A 367 23.84 5.30 17.21
N LEU A 368 23.43 5.70 18.42
CA LEU A 368 24.24 6.47 19.35
C LEU A 368 25.24 5.59 20.13
N GLN A 369 25.00 4.27 20.16
CA GLN A 369 25.85 3.29 20.83
C GLN A 369 26.93 2.75 19.86
N TYR A 370 28.11 2.41 20.40
CA TYR A 370 29.17 1.73 19.64
C TYR A 370 29.46 0.34 20.24
N PRO A 371 29.44 -0.74 19.44
CA PRO A 371 29.17 -0.77 18.00
C PRO A 371 27.70 -0.47 17.65
N ARG A 372 27.46 0.25 16.55
CA ARG A 372 26.10 0.60 16.10
C ARG A 372 25.31 -0.65 15.77
N SER A 373 24.07 -0.70 16.24
CA SER A 373 23.15 -1.81 16.00
C SER A 373 21.71 -1.35 15.88
N PHE A 374 20.84 -2.25 15.46
CA PHE A 374 19.41 -2.14 15.70
C PHE A 374 18.88 -3.42 16.35
N SER A 375 17.77 -3.28 17.05
CA SER A 375 17.06 -4.37 17.70
C SER A 375 15.62 -4.41 17.22
N VAL A 376 15.08 -5.62 17.04
CA VAL A 376 13.67 -5.84 16.71
C VAL A 376 13.01 -6.63 17.82
N TRP A 377 12.01 -6.01 18.44
CA TRP A 377 11.20 -6.58 19.49
C TRP A 377 9.82 -6.92 18.94
N GLU A 378 9.23 -8.02 19.41
CA GLU A 378 7.87 -8.43 19.08
C GLU A 378 7.07 -8.59 20.37
N LEU A 379 5.85 -8.06 20.38
CA LEU A 379 4.93 -8.19 21.50
C LEU A 379 4.30 -9.58 21.44
N GLU A 380 4.58 -10.41 22.45
CA GLU A 380 4.07 -11.79 22.52
C GLU A 380 2.75 -11.88 23.27
N ASP A 381 2.67 -11.18 24.40
CA ASP A 381 1.46 -11.14 25.21
C ASP A 381 1.05 -9.70 25.49
N TYR A 382 -0.23 -9.42 25.33
CA TYR A 382 -0.86 -8.16 25.69
C TYR A 382 -1.24 -8.07 27.17
N ASN A 383 -1.29 -9.21 27.87
CA ASN A 383 -1.60 -9.29 29.30
C ASN A 383 -0.43 -8.77 30.15
N ASN A 384 -0.72 -8.36 31.39
CA ASN A 384 0.27 -7.90 32.38
C ASN A 384 1.18 -6.73 31.93
N ALA A 385 0.58 -5.66 31.39
CA ALA A 385 1.31 -4.50 30.85
C ALA A 385 2.21 -4.78 29.63
N GLY A 386 2.08 -5.97 29.02
CA GLY A 386 2.72 -6.34 27.77
C GLY A 386 4.08 -7.02 27.94
N THR A 387 4.24 -8.20 27.35
CA THR A 387 5.51 -8.95 27.38
C THR A 387 6.19 -8.91 26.01
N TRP A 388 7.40 -8.37 25.98
CA TRP A 388 8.22 -8.22 24.77
C TRP A 388 9.28 -9.30 24.64
N CYS A 389 9.47 -9.82 23.43
CA CYS A 389 10.55 -10.73 23.08
C CYS A 389 11.50 -10.08 22.08
N LEU A 390 12.80 -10.09 22.37
CA LEU A 390 13.84 -9.69 21.42
C LEU A 390 13.98 -10.78 20.35
N LYS A 391 13.61 -10.46 19.11
CA LYS A 391 13.74 -11.39 17.98
C LYS A 391 15.10 -11.27 17.28
N TYR A 392 15.59 -10.05 17.11
CA TYR A 392 16.85 -9.79 16.42
C TYR A 392 17.62 -8.65 17.08
N LYS A 393 18.95 -8.79 17.15
CA LYS A 393 19.89 -7.72 17.49
C LYS A 393 21.05 -7.78 16.50
N ILE A 394 21.14 -6.81 15.60
CA ILE A 394 22.03 -6.84 14.45
C ILE A 394 22.98 -5.66 14.52
N TYR A 395 24.29 -5.92 14.44
CA TYR A 395 25.30 -4.88 14.34
C TYR A 395 25.58 -4.55 12.87
N PHE A 396 25.60 -3.26 12.53
CA PHE A 396 25.85 -2.83 11.14
C PHE A 396 27.23 -3.28 10.62
N LYS A 397 28.20 -3.51 11.51
CA LYS A 397 29.53 -4.03 11.15
C LYS A 397 29.50 -5.48 10.63
N ASP A 398 28.52 -6.27 11.05
CA ASP A 398 28.41 -7.70 10.76
C ASP A 398 27.55 -7.98 9.51
N MET A 399 27.07 -6.93 8.84
CA MET A 399 26.29 -7.03 7.61
C MET A 399 27.18 -7.39 6.41
N VAL A 400 26.60 -8.15 5.49
CA VAL A 400 27.22 -8.58 4.24
C VAL A 400 26.34 -8.21 3.04
N SER A 401 26.96 -7.94 1.89
CA SER A 401 26.27 -7.60 0.64
C SER A 401 27.20 -7.86 -0.52
N GLU A 402 26.64 -8.20 -1.68
CA GLU A 402 27.37 -8.23 -2.94
C GLU A 402 27.74 -6.81 -3.42
N TYR A 403 27.01 -5.79 -2.96
CA TYR A 403 27.25 -4.40 -3.30
C TYR A 403 28.15 -3.73 -2.27
N SER A 404 29.43 -3.53 -2.62
CA SER A 404 30.44 -2.89 -1.75
C SER A 404 30.02 -1.51 -1.23
N ASP A 405 29.31 -0.74 -2.06
CA ASP A 405 28.82 0.60 -1.70
C ASP A 405 27.77 0.56 -0.60
N LEU A 406 26.87 -0.45 -0.60
CA LEU A 406 25.89 -0.63 0.47
C LEU A 406 26.57 -0.93 1.80
N LEU A 407 27.61 -1.77 1.80
CA LEU A 407 28.39 -2.09 2.99
C LEU A 407 29.14 -0.87 3.53
N LYS A 408 29.73 -0.08 2.63
CA LYS A 408 30.39 1.16 3.02
C LYS A 408 29.39 2.09 3.69
N MET A 409 28.21 2.31 3.08
CA MET A 409 27.14 3.14 3.66
C MET A 409 26.67 2.59 5.01
N ALA A 410 26.38 1.29 5.13
CA ALA A 410 25.94 0.69 6.39
C ALA A 410 26.95 0.89 7.52
N LYS A 411 28.26 0.85 7.22
CA LYS A 411 29.35 0.99 8.20
C LYS A 411 29.73 2.44 8.52
N GLU A 412 29.34 3.41 7.69
CA GLU A 412 29.57 4.84 7.93
C GLU A 412 28.83 5.37 9.17
N LYS A 413 29.51 6.17 10.01
CA LYS A 413 28.94 6.72 11.26
C LYS A 413 27.66 7.54 11.07
N ILE A 414 27.49 8.17 9.89
CA ILE A 414 26.41 9.12 9.61
C ILE A 414 25.17 8.41 9.06
N SER A 415 25.33 7.27 8.39
CA SER A 415 24.20 6.55 7.80
C SER A 415 23.66 5.54 8.81
N THR A 416 22.73 6.00 9.64
CA THR A 416 21.97 5.14 10.54
C THR A 416 20.83 4.55 9.72
N GLY A 417 20.89 3.24 9.41
CA GLY A 417 19.83 2.59 8.63
C GLY A 417 18.49 2.79 9.31
N SER A 418 17.62 3.62 8.72
CA SER A 418 16.30 3.91 9.28
C SER A 418 15.30 2.87 8.78
N LEU A 419 14.41 2.41 9.65
CA LEU A 419 13.33 1.53 9.23
C LEU A 419 12.41 2.30 8.27
N LEU A 420 12.11 1.67 7.14
CA LEU A 420 11.00 2.05 6.27
C LEU A 420 9.77 1.21 6.61
N ALA A 421 9.90 -0.12 6.60
CA ALA A 421 8.80 -1.04 6.92
C ALA A 421 9.31 -2.45 7.27
N PHE A 422 8.51 -3.23 8.00
CA PHE A 422 8.71 -4.67 8.12
C PHE A 422 8.14 -5.37 6.89
N HIS A 423 8.78 -6.43 6.39
CA HIS A 423 8.20 -7.19 5.28
C HIS A 423 6.87 -7.84 5.71
N PRO A 424 5.78 -7.68 4.95
CA PRO A 424 4.45 -8.12 5.40
C PRO A 424 4.34 -9.64 5.56
N ASN A 425 5.06 -10.38 4.71
CA ASN A 425 4.94 -11.84 4.62
C ASN A 425 6.15 -12.61 5.21
N VAL A 426 7.29 -11.94 5.39
CA VAL A 426 8.57 -12.62 5.72
C VAL A 426 9.17 -11.96 6.96
N GLY A 427 9.01 -12.60 8.11
CA GLY A 427 9.32 -11.98 9.41
C GLY A 427 10.80 -11.69 9.66
N GLU A 428 11.68 -12.16 8.78
CA GLU A 428 13.13 -11.97 8.82
C GLU A 428 13.59 -10.77 8.00
N ILE A 429 12.71 -10.20 7.17
CA ILE A 429 13.09 -9.15 6.23
C ILE A 429 12.53 -7.81 6.71
N VAL A 430 13.37 -6.77 6.66
CA VAL A 430 12.98 -5.38 6.86
C VAL A 430 13.47 -4.51 5.71
N PHE A 431 12.69 -3.49 5.38
CA PHE A 431 13.08 -2.42 4.48
C PHE A 431 13.80 -1.34 5.29
N LEU A 432 15.05 -1.08 4.94
CA LEU A 432 15.86 -0.02 5.53
C LEU A 432 16.16 1.05 4.47
N GLN A 433 16.30 2.29 4.93
CA GLN A 433 16.85 3.37 4.12
C GLN A 433 18.31 3.63 4.54
N PHE A 434 19.21 3.58 3.56
CA PHE A 434 20.57 4.09 3.69
C PHE A 434 20.74 5.23 2.69
N ARG A 435 20.86 6.47 3.18
CA ARG A 435 20.86 7.68 2.34
C ARG A 435 19.66 7.71 1.39
N LYS A 436 19.90 7.57 0.09
CA LYS A 436 18.87 7.54 -0.97
C LYS A 436 18.58 6.12 -1.47
N CYS A 437 19.06 5.09 -0.81
CA CYS A 437 18.83 3.70 -1.21
C CYS A 437 17.81 3.05 -0.28
N ILE A 438 16.89 2.31 -0.89
CA ILE A 438 16.01 1.36 -0.20
C ILE A 438 16.72 0.00 -0.26
N VAL A 439 16.91 -0.60 0.90
CA VAL A 439 17.66 -1.84 1.06
C VAL A 439 16.81 -2.84 1.82
N LEU A 440 16.74 -4.06 1.30
CA LEU A 440 16.18 -5.21 2.00
C LEU A 440 17.28 -5.79 2.90
N CYS A 441 16.99 -5.91 4.19
CA CYS A 441 17.88 -6.55 5.14
C CYS A 441 17.23 -7.86 5.62
N ASN A 442 17.87 -9.00 5.30
CA ASN A 442 17.55 -10.25 5.95
C ASN A 442 18.25 -10.27 7.32
N MET A 443 17.48 -10.17 8.40
CA MET A 443 17.98 -10.09 9.77
C MET A 443 18.59 -11.41 10.26
N ARG A 444 18.20 -12.56 9.68
CA ARG A 444 18.77 -13.86 10.03
C ARG A 444 20.15 -14.04 9.41
N THR A 445 20.26 -13.85 8.10
CA THR A 445 21.51 -14.05 7.34
C THR A 445 22.42 -12.82 7.35
N ARG A 446 21.88 -11.66 7.74
CA ARG A 446 22.55 -10.33 7.75
C ARG A 446 22.94 -9.84 6.36
N VAL A 447 22.28 -10.37 5.34
CA VAL A 447 22.48 -9.98 3.94
C VAL A 447 21.68 -8.72 3.63
N LEU A 448 22.33 -7.76 2.99
CA LEU A 448 21.72 -6.57 2.42
C LEU A 448 21.58 -6.72 0.90
N THR A 449 20.39 -6.49 0.37
CA THR A 449 20.12 -6.43 -1.07
C THR A 449 19.49 -5.10 -1.46
N MET A 450 19.84 -4.60 -2.65
CA MET A 450 19.34 -3.32 -3.15
C MET A 450 17.91 -3.49 -3.66
N ALA A 451 16.97 -2.68 -3.17
CA ALA A 451 15.55 -2.78 -3.53
C ALA A 451 15.05 -1.58 -4.36
N GLY A 452 15.68 -0.41 -4.23
CA GLY A 452 15.30 0.78 -5.00
C GLY A 452 16.08 2.03 -4.63
N ARG A 453 15.82 3.12 -5.35
CA ARG A 453 16.45 4.43 -5.14
C ARG A 453 15.41 5.53 -4.95
N LEU A 454 15.69 6.45 -4.04
CA LEU A 454 14.83 7.57 -3.62
C LEU A 454 15.19 8.88 -4.32
N GLU A 455 15.97 8.84 -5.40
CA GLU A 455 16.45 10.04 -6.10
C GLU A 455 15.30 10.97 -6.55
N LYS A 456 14.16 10.40 -6.93
CA LYS A 456 12.94 11.14 -7.30
C LYS A 456 12.26 11.84 -6.10
N LEU A 457 12.29 11.23 -4.91
CA LEU A 457 11.69 11.78 -3.69
C LEU A 457 12.60 12.79 -3.00
N LEU A 458 13.93 12.62 -3.11
CA LEU A 458 14.94 13.43 -2.44
C LEU A 458 15.83 14.17 -3.47
N PRO A 459 15.29 15.18 -4.19
CA PRO A 459 16.08 16.05 -5.07
C PRO A 459 17.06 16.88 -4.22
N SER A 460 18.34 16.80 -4.53
CA SER A 460 19.46 17.16 -3.67
C SER A 460 19.52 18.65 -3.25
N ASN A 461 19.73 18.90 -1.94
CA ASN A 461 20.64 19.92 -1.38
C ASN A 461 20.90 19.73 0.14
N PHE A 462 20.14 18.88 0.85
CA PHE A 462 20.43 18.50 2.23
C PHE A 462 21.01 17.08 2.28
N ILE A 463 22.28 16.95 2.66
CA ILE A 463 23.05 15.71 2.49
C ILE A 463 23.07 14.83 3.76
N TYR A 464 22.46 15.24 4.88
CA TYR A 464 22.87 14.66 6.16
C TYR A 464 21.78 14.07 7.07
N PHE A 465 20.47 14.37 6.90
CA PHE A 465 19.43 13.91 7.87
C PHE A 465 18.03 13.57 7.31
N ASP A 466 17.79 13.61 5.99
CA ASP A 466 16.47 13.27 5.41
C ASP A 466 16.28 11.74 5.31
N SER A 467 15.98 11.10 6.45
CA SER A 467 15.36 9.77 6.47
C SER A 467 13.85 9.92 6.41
N ILE A 468 13.17 9.13 5.58
CA ILE A 468 11.71 9.04 5.56
C ILE A 468 11.31 8.24 6.82
N PRO A 469 10.56 8.84 7.77
CA PRO A 469 10.03 8.09 8.91
C PRO A 469 9.14 6.93 8.47
N ALA A 470 9.23 5.79 9.15
CA ALA A 470 8.45 4.58 8.83
C ALA A 470 6.94 4.84 8.73
N LYS A 471 6.40 5.80 9.50
CA LYS A 471 4.97 6.17 9.44
C LYS A 471 4.50 6.72 8.08
N TYR A 472 5.42 7.18 7.23
CA TYR A 472 5.11 7.68 5.88
C TYR A 472 5.38 6.63 4.80
N VAL A 473 5.59 5.38 5.23
CA VAL A 473 5.78 4.22 4.36
C VAL A 473 4.62 3.27 4.59
N PHE A 474 3.87 3.02 3.53
CA PHE A 474 2.63 2.24 3.57
C PHE A 474 2.79 0.99 2.72
N LEU A 475 2.53 -0.16 3.34
CA LEU A 475 2.45 -1.45 2.66
C LEU A 475 1.02 -1.64 2.18
N VAL A 476 0.76 -1.31 0.93
CA VAL A 476 -0.56 -1.50 0.32
C VAL A 476 -0.63 -2.93 -0.20
N GLY A 477 -1.28 -3.80 0.58
CA GLY A 477 -1.46 -5.20 0.21
C GLY A 477 -2.33 -5.33 -1.04
N GLN A 478 -2.10 -6.39 -1.82
CA GLN A 478 -2.98 -6.77 -2.92
C GLN A 478 -3.78 -8.02 -2.51
N PRO A 479 -4.86 -7.85 -1.73
CA PRO A 479 -5.65 -8.99 -1.30
C PRO A 479 -6.27 -9.72 -2.48
N SER A 480 -6.62 -10.99 -2.25
CA SER A 480 -7.35 -11.84 -3.20
C SER A 480 -8.59 -11.16 -3.80
N TRP A 481 -9.23 -10.28 -3.03
CA TRP A 481 -10.24 -9.33 -3.50
C TRP A 481 -10.11 -8.01 -2.72
N PRO A 482 -10.29 -6.83 -3.34
CA PRO A 482 -10.01 -5.55 -2.68
C PRO A 482 -11.05 -5.25 -1.59
N THR A 483 -10.61 -4.58 -0.53
CA THR A 483 -11.51 -4.09 0.50
C THR A 483 -12.41 -3.02 -0.11
N PRO A 484 -13.75 -3.17 -0.07
CA PRO A 484 -14.64 -2.13 -0.54
C PRO A 484 -14.40 -0.85 0.25
N VAL A 485 -14.52 0.31 -0.39
CA VAL A 485 -14.51 1.57 0.38
C VAL A 485 -15.77 1.58 1.24
N PRO A 486 -15.63 1.57 2.57
CA PRO A 486 -16.77 1.43 3.46
C PRO A 486 -17.63 2.69 3.40
N LEU A 487 -18.93 2.51 3.16
CA LEU A 487 -19.91 3.60 3.24
C LEU A 487 -20.42 3.68 4.68
N PRO A 488 -20.55 4.87 5.28
CA PRO A 488 -21.12 4.99 6.61
C PRO A 488 -22.57 4.53 6.59
N LEU A 489 -23.04 3.89 7.66
CA LEU A 489 -24.37 3.25 7.70
C LEU A 489 -25.52 4.23 7.41
N LYS A 490 -25.37 5.52 7.75
CA LYS A 490 -26.34 6.58 7.42
C LYS A 490 -26.35 7.00 5.94
N PHE A 491 -25.31 6.67 5.17
CA PHE A 491 -25.29 6.85 3.73
C PHE A 491 -25.91 5.60 3.10
N GLU A 492 -27.23 5.49 3.17
CA GLU A 492 -27.94 4.52 2.34
C GLU A 492 -27.52 4.70 0.87
N CYS A 493 -27.30 3.58 0.20
CA CYS A 493 -26.86 3.50 -1.18
C CYS A 493 -27.65 4.50 -2.03
N PRO A 494 -27.03 5.46 -2.73
CA PRO A 494 -27.78 6.39 -3.53
C PRO A 494 -28.55 5.57 -4.58
N SER A 495 -29.88 5.68 -4.55
CA SER A 495 -30.70 5.13 -5.61
C SER A 495 -30.16 5.64 -6.96
N PRO A 496 -30.26 4.86 -8.05
CA PRO A 496 -29.64 5.18 -9.34
C PRO A 496 -30.03 6.54 -9.94
N PHE A 497 -30.95 7.29 -9.32
CA PHE A 497 -31.33 8.65 -9.68
C PHE A 497 -30.26 9.71 -9.35
N LEU A 498 -29.47 9.57 -8.27
CA LEU A 498 -28.50 10.60 -7.87
C LEU A 498 -27.27 10.67 -8.80
N LEU A 499 -26.89 9.56 -9.44
CA LEU A 499 -25.82 9.56 -10.46
C LEU A 499 -26.19 10.42 -11.67
N SER A 500 -27.48 10.48 -12.04
CA SER A 500 -27.97 11.29 -13.15
C SER A 500 -27.93 12.79 -12.84
N GLU A 501 -28.23 13.19 -11.60
CA GLU A 501 -28.12 14.59 -11.16
C GLU A 501 -26.65 15.05 -11.09
N PHE A 502 -25.75 14.19 -10.63
CA PHE A 502 -24.31 14.51 -10.61
C PHE A 502 -23.73 14.65 -12.03
N VAL A 503 -24.12 13.78 -12.96
CA VAL A 503 -23.72 13.88 -14.38
C VAL A 503 -24.31 15.13 -15.02
N SER A 504 -25.58 15.45 -14.73
CA SER A 504 -26.27 16.65 -15.23
C SER A 504 -25.64 17.96 -14.72
N LYS A 505 -25.29 18.02 -13.42
CA LYS A 505 -24.56 19.16 -12.84
C LYS A 505 -23.17 19.34 -13.47
N ARG A 506 -22.46 18.24 -13.73
CA ARG A 506 -21.13 18.28 -14.38
C ARG A 506 -21.19 18.72 -15.84
N GLN A 507 -22.24 18.35 -16.57
CA GLN A 507 -22.49 18.82 -17.93
C GLN A 507 -22.87 20.31 -17.98
N LYS A 508 -23.68 20.79 -17.03
CA LYS A 508 -23.99 22.23 -16.88
C LYS A 508 -22.74 23.07 -16.60
N LEU A 509 -21.85 22.59 -15.71
CA LEU A 509 -20.62 23.29 -15.38
C LEU A 509 -19.65 23.39 -16.58
N LYS A 510 -19.55 22.33 -17.38
CA LYS A 510 -18.76 22.34 -18.63
C LYS A 510 -19.30 23.32 -19.68
N LYS A 511 -20.63 23.42 -19.82
CA LYS A 511 -21.26 24.40 -20.71
C LYS A 511 -20.96 25.84 -20.29
N GLN A 512 -21.04 26.14 -19.00
CA GLN A 512 -20.73 27.46 -18.47
C GLN A 512 -19.26 27.84 -18.67
N GLN A 513 -18.33 26.90 -18.49
CA GLN A 513 -16.90 27.15 -18.77
C GLN A 513 -16.61 27.44 -20.24
N GLN A 514 -17.24 26.71 -21.16
CA GLN A 514 -17.10 26.97 -22.61
C GLN A 514 -17.68 28.34 -23.03
N GLU A 515 -18.75 28.80 -22.36
CA GLU A 515 -19.34 30.11 -22.62
C GLU A 515 -18.43 31.25 -22.14
N VAL A 516 -17.81 31.08 -20.97
CA VAL A 516 -16.84 32.04 -20.41
C VAL A 516 -15.56 32.12 -21.25
N GLU A 517 -15.07 31.01 -21.81
CA GLU A 517 -13.93 31.00 -22.73
C GLU A 517 -14.25 31.69 -24.06
N LYS A 518 -15.47 31.52 -24.59
CA LYS A 518 -15.92 32.24 -25.80
C LYS A 518 -15.96 33.76 -25.60
N LEU A 519 -16.40 34.22 -24.43
CA LEU A 519 -16.45 35.64 -24.10
C LEU A 519 -15.06 36.27 -23.89
N ARG A 520 -14.05 35.46 -23.53
CA ARG A 520 -12.65 35.92 -23.44
C ARG A 520 -11.93 35.97 -24.80
N ALA A 521 -12.42 35.25 -25.80
CA ALA A 521 -11.78 35.14 -27.10
C ALA A 521 -12.16 36.26 -28.10
N THR A 522 -13.09 37.16 -27.75
CA THR A 522 -13.46 38.31 -28.59
C THR A 522 -12.54 39.52 -28.30
N PRO A 523 -11.70 39.96 -29.25
CA PRO A 523 -10.82 41.10 -29.04
C PRO A 523 -11.59 42.42 -29.19
N THR A 524 -11.55 43.26 -28.16
CA THR A 524 -12.02 44.66 -28.21
C THR A 524 -10.95 45.53 -28.88
N PRO A 525 -11.24 46.27 -29.96
CA PRO A 525 -10.26 47.15 -30.58
C PRO A 525 -10.06 48.42 -29.73
N ILE A 526 -8.82 48.68 -29.32
CA ILE A 526 -8.39 49.91 -28.66
C ILE A 526 -8.02 50.93 -29.76
N PRO A 527 -8.60 52.14 -29.81
CA PRO A 527 -8.15 53.17 -30.73
C PRO A 527 -6.91 53.88 -30.17
N LEU A 528 -5.86 53.98 -31.00
CA LEU A 528 -4.67 54.79 -30.71
C LEU A 528 -5.02 56.30 -30.81
N PRO A 529 -4.52 57.14 -29.89
CA PRO A 529 -4.74 58.59 -29.97
C PRO A 529 -3.81 59.22 -31.01
N VAL A 530 -4.34 60.23 -31.73
CA VAL A 530 -3.64 61.08 -32.71
C VAL A 530 -2.79 62.12 -32.00
#